data_AF-F3LJL9-F1
#
_entry.id   AF-F3LJL9-F1
#
_cell.length_a   1.000
_cell.length_b   1.000
_cell.length_c   1.000
_cell.angle_alpha   90.00
_cell.angle_beta   90.00
_cell.angle_gamma   90.00
#
_symmetry.space_group_name_H-M   'P 1'
#
loop_
_entity.id
_entity.type
_entity.pdbx_description
1 polymer ?
#
loop_
_entity_poly.entity_id
_entity_poly.type
_entity_poly.pdbx_seq_one_letter_code
_entity_poly.pdbx_strand_id
1 'polypeptide(L)'
;MENMKAAKAELRSAKRSIEAMISADSLEIFEEEWRDYLNCIEQLWNKVERSCQHKRSQFEPWQGQFKRLRKKDMLLRYLKQARHAHNHSIQEVMEAKPASKSINFAGGKGGYIKSLKFESGNITHYEGDPLEVIDRPKRYAAIKVKNEGKWYNPPASHLDKKFISDSALDIAIAGLAFYECYISQVEEQFFNE
;
A
#
# COMPACT_ATOMS: atom_id res chain seq x y z
N MET A 1 -15.96 9.74 -27.93
CA MET A 1 -15.64 10.12 -26.54
C MET A 1 -14.77 9.03 -25.93
N GLU A 2 -13.45 9.22 -26.02
CA GLU A 2 -12.46 8.24 -25.56
C GLU A 2 -12.23 8.43 -24.05
N ASN A 3 -13.31 8.17 -23.29
CA ASN A 3 -13.40 8.39 -21.86
C ASN A 3 -12.55 7.37 -21.11
N MET A 4 -11.39 7.79 -20.58
CA MET A 4 -10.56 7.12 -19.57
C MET A 4 -10.32 5.59 -19.72
N LYS A 5 -10.59 5.02 -20.90
CA LYS A 5 -10.62 3.58 -21.16
C LYS A 5 -9.25 2.96 -20.88
N ALA A 6 -8.19 3.66 -21.28
CA ALA A 6 -6.82 3.25 -21.08
C ALA A 6 -6.43 3.26 -19.59
N ALA A 7 -6.86 4.27 -18.81
CA ALA A 7 -6.61 4.32 -17.36
C ALA A 7 -7.40 3.21 -16.62
N LYS A 8 -8.65 2.98 -17.01
CA LYS A 8 -9.46 1.87 -16.48
C LYS A 8 -8.90 0.50 -16.83
N ALA A 9 -8.24 0.35 -17.97
CA ALA A 9 -7.55 -0.89 -18.31
C ALA A 9 -6.41 -1.17 -17.33
N GLU A 10 -5.59 -0.17 -17.01
CA GLU A 10 -4.55 -0.31 -15.98
C GLU A 10 -5.12 -0.63 -14.59
N LEU A 11 -6.26 -0.01 -14.22
CA LEU A 11 -6.92 -0.35 -12.97
C LEU A 11 -7.37 -1.82 -12.93
N ARG A 12 -7.92 -2.35 -14.03
CA ARG A 12 -8.27 -3.76 -14.13
C ARG A 12 -7.04 -4.67 -14.08
N SER A 13 -5.94 -4.29 -14.71
CA SER A 13 -4.68 -5.04 -14.61
C SER A 13 -4.14 -5.04 -13.18
N ALA A 14 -4.13 -3.89 -12.50
CA ALA A 14 -3.73 -3.79 -11.10
C ALA A 14 -4.58 -4.70 -10.18
N LYS A 15 -5.89 -4.79 -10.42
CA LYS A 15 -6.78 -5.72 -9.70
C LYS A 15 -6.41 -7.18 -9.95
N ARG A 16 -6.16 -7.55 -11.20
CA ARG A 16 -5.75 -8.92 -11.56
C ARG A 16 -4.44 -9.31 -10.90
N SER A 17 -3.47 -8.40 -10.83
CA SER A 17 -2.22 -8.69 -10.13
C SER A 17 -2.43 -8.90 -8.62
N ILE A 18 -3.34 -8.15 -7.99
CA ILE A 18 -3.70 -8.42 -6.59
C ILE A 18 -4.40 -9.78 -6.43
N GLU A 19 -5.30 -10.15 -7.34
CA GLU A 19 -5.94 -11.48 -7.36
C GLU A 19 -4.88 -12.59 -7.52
N ALA A 20 -3.93 -12.40 -8.41
CA ALA A 20 -2.83 -13.33 -8.64
C ALA A 20 -1.88 -13.43 -7.42
N MET A 21 -1.59 -12.31 -6.74
CA MET A 21 -0.86 -12.29 -5.47
C MET A 21 -1.58 -13.09 -4.38
N ILE A 22 -2.92 -13.06 -4.33
CA ILE A 22 -3.71 -13.83 -3.35
C ILE A 22 -3.55 -15.33 -3.60
N SER A 23 -3.53 -15.74 -4.88
CA SER A 23 -3.40 -17.14 -5.29
C SER A 23 -1.96 -17.61 -5.52
N ALA A 24 -0.96 -16.78 -5.22
CA ALA A 24 0.43 -17.11 -5.52
C ALA A 24 0.94 -18.24 -4.62
N ASP A 25 1.44 -19.32 -5.24
CA ASP A 25 1.97 -20.49 -4.54
C ASP A 25 3.46 -20.38 -4.22
N SER A 26 4.14 -19.35 -4.74
CA SER A 26 5.57 -19.13 -4.53
C SER A 26 5.89 -17.64 -4.34
N LEU A 27 7.07 -17.37 -3.77
CA LEU A 27 7.55 -15.99 -3.57
C LEU A 27 7.79 -15.32 -4.93
N GLU A 28 8.31 -16.05 -5.90
CA GLU A 28 8.65 -15.55 -7.23
C GLU A 28 7.40 -15.05 -7.96
N ILE A 29 6.33 -15.86 -8.00
CA ILE A 29 5.05 -15.45 -8.61
C ILE A 29 4.47 -14.25 -7.87
N PHE A 30 4.51 -14.26 -6.54
CA PHE A 30 4.02 -13.14 -5.73
C PHE A 30 4.78 -11.84 -6.01
N GLU A 31 6.11 -11.92 -6.14
CA GLU A 31 6.97 -10.78 -6.43
C GLU A 31 6.77 -10.24 -7.85
N GLU A 32 6.59 -11.12 -8.84
CA GLU A 32 6.24 -10.73 -10.21
C GLU A 32 4.93 -9.94 -10.25
N GLU A 33 3.89 -10.46 -9.60
CA GLU A 33 2.58 -9.80 -9.56
C GLU A 33 2.60 -8.51 -8.73
N TRP A 34 3.39 -8.46 -7.66
CA TRP A 34 3.64 -7.22 -6.93
C TRP A 34 4.27 -6.15 -7.82
N ARG A 35 5.30 -6.49 -8.60
CA ARG A 35 5.91 -5.57 -9.58
C ARG A 35 4.86 -5.10 -10.58
N ASP A 36 4.06 -6.00 -11.12
CA ASP A 36 3.09 -5.69 -12.16
C ASP A 36 1.99 -4.76 -11.62
N TYR A 37 1.52 -5.00 -10.39
CA TYR A 37 0.65 -4.06 -9.68
C TYR A 37 1.28 -2.67 -9.56
N LEU A 38 2.54 -2.57 -9.10
CA LEU A 38 3.26 -1.29 -8.94
C LEU A 38 3.41 -0.52 -10.26
N ASN A 39 3.62 -1.23 -11.36
CA ASN A 39 3.69 -0.63 -12.69
C ASN A 39 2.31 -0.17 -13.18
N CYS A 40 1.27 -1.00 -13.01
CA CYS A 40 -0.10 -0.68 -13.41
C CYS A 40 -0.62 0.59 -12.74
N ILE A 41 -0.41 0.77 -11.42
CA ILE A 41 -0.88 1.98 -10.72
C ILE A 41 -0.17 3.26 -11.19
N GLU A 42 1.08 3.16 -11.64
CA GLU A 42 1.79 4.31 -12.23
C GLU A 42 1.26 4.61 -13.64
N GLN A 43 1.06 3.58 -14.45
CA GLN A 43 0.51 3.76 -15.79
C GLN A 43 -0.91 4.29 -15.74
N LEU A 44 -1.73 3.85 -14.78
CA LEU A 44 -3.04 4.41 -14.49
C LEU A 44 -2.94 5.93 -14.30
N TRP A 45 -2.07 6.37 -13.38
CA TRP A 45 -1.88 7.79 -13.11
C TRP A 45 -1.50 8.59 -14.36
N ASN A 46 -0.49 8.11 -15.10
CA ASN A 46 -0.01 8.76 -16.32
C ASN A 46 -1.11 8.84 -17.39
N LYS A 47 -1.91 7.78 -17.53
CA LYS A 47 -3.02 7.73 -18.49
C LYS A 47 -4.16 8.65 -18.08
N VAL A 48 -4.45 8.80 -16.79
CA VAL A 48 -5.40 9.81 -16.31
C VAL A 48 -4.94 11.22 -16.67
N GLU A 49 -3.67 11.55 -16.41
CA GLU A 49 -3.12 12.88 -16.76
C GLU A 49 -3.22 13.14 -18.26
N ARG A 50 -2.92 12.13 -19.10
CA ARG A 50 -3.07 12.21 -20.55
C ARG A 50 -4.53 12.40 -20.99
N SER A 51 -5.46 11.64 -20.40
CA SER A 51 -6.89 11.76 -20.70
C SER A 51 -7.45 13.14 -20.36
N CYS A 52 -6.91 13.82 -19.35
CA CYS A 52 -7.38 15.14 -18.92
C CYS A 52 -6.65 16.33 -19.58
N GLN A 53 -5.77 16.10 -20.57
CA GLN A 53 -5.01 17.18 -21.22
C GLN A 53 -5.89 18.26 -21.85
N HIS A 54 -7.03 17.89 -22.41
CA HIS A 54 -7.99 18.83 -23.00
C HIS A 54 -8.73 19.70 -21.96
N LYS A 55 -8.74 19.31 -20.68
CA LYS A 55 -9.31 20.05 -19.53
C LYS A 55 -8.22 20.50 -18.55
N ARG A 56 -6.98 20.66 -19.01
CA ARG A 56 -5.77 20.88 -18.18
C ARG A 56 -5.90 22.02 -17.18
N SER A 57 -6.47 23.16 -17.57
CA SER A 57 -6.61 24.35 -16.72
C SER A 57 -7.45 24.11 -15.47
N GLN A 58 -8.44 23.22 -15.56
CA GLN A 58 -9.30 22.83 -14.43
C GLN A 58 -8.73 21.61 -13.70
N PHE A 59 -8.14 20.68 -14.46
CA PHE A 59 -7.59 19.44 -13.91
C PHE A 59 -6.32 19.66 -13.07
N GLU A 60 -5.37 20.50 -13.50
CA GLU A 60 -4.10 20.66 -12.78
C GLU A 60 -4.24 21.16 -11.35
N PRO A 61 -5.04 22.22 -11.05
CA PRO A 61 -5.27 22.66 -9.68
C PRO A 61 -5.89 21.57 -8.81
N TRP A 62 -6.91 20.88 -9.34
CA TRP A 62 -7.59 19.78 -8.64
C TRP A 62 -6.65 18.59 -8.38
N GLN A 63 -5.86 18.20 -9.39
CA GLN A 63 -4.88 17.13 -9.33
C GLN A 63 -3.75 17.41 -8.33
N GLY A 64 -3.47 18.70 -8.06
CA GLY A 64 -2.47 19.14 -7.09
C GLY A 64 -2.65 18.52 -5.70
N GLN A 65 -3.89 18.28 -5.26
CA GLN A 65 -4.16 17.65 -3.96
C GLN A 65 -3.71 16.18 -3.93
N PHE A 66 -3.98 15.42 -5.00
CA PHE A 66 -3.57 14.01 -5.12
C PHE A 66 -2.06 13.88 -5.33
N LYS A 67 -1.44 14.80 -6.10
CA LYS A 67 0.02 14.90 -6.20
C LYS A 67 0.66 15.09 -4.83
N ARG A 68 0.07 15.95 -4.01
CA ARG A 68 0.53 16.19 -2.63
C ARG A 68 0.35 14.95 -1.76
N LEU A 69 -0.80 14.26 -1.85
CA LEU A 69 -1.03 12.99 -1.15
C LEU A 69 0.02 11.95 -1.52
N ARG A 70 0.26 11.71 -2.82
CA ARG A 70 1.29 10.76 -3.30
C ARG A 70 2.71 11.07 -2.81
N LYS A 71 2.99 12.32 -2.45
CA LYS A 71 4.29 12.75 -1.90
C LYS A 71 4.35 12.66 -0.37
N LYS A 72 3.25 12.95 0.33
CA LYS A 72 3.23 13.09 1.80
C LYS A 72 2.72 11.84 2.52
N ASP A 73 1.70 11.18 1.96
CA ASP A 73 1.14 9.96 2.52
C ASP A 73 2.19 8.85 2.52
N MET A 74 2.36 8.17 3.66
CA MET A 74 3.39 7.16 3.84
C MET A 74 3.22 6.00 2.87
N LEU A 75 2.00 5.48 2.71
CA LEU A 75 1.70 4.36 1.82
C LEU A 75 1.86 4.72 0.36
N LEU A 76 1.27 5.81 -0.10
CA LEU A 76 1.37 6.21 -1.51
C LEU A 76 2.81 6.59 -1.90
N ARG A 77 3.54 7.22 -0.98
CA ARG A 77 4.96 7.49 -1.17
C ARG A 77 5.74 6.19 -1.24
N TYR A 78 5.49 5.25 -0.33
CA TYR A 78 6.17 3.95 -0.34
C TYR A 78 5.93 3.20 -1.65
N LEU A 79 4.69 3.08 -2.14
CA LEU A 79 4.36 2.45 -3.42
C LEU A 79 5.15 3.04 -4.59
N LYS A 80 5.23 4.37 -4.68
CA LYS A 80 6.02 5.05 -5.71
C LYS A 80 7.51 4.68 -5.62
N GLN A 81 8.05 4.65 -4.41
CA GLN A 81 9.47 4.35 -4.19
C GLN A 81 9.77 2.86 -4.39
N ALA A 82 8.89 1.96 -3.99
CA ALA A 82 9.01 0.53 -4.24
C ALA A 82 9.12 0.24 -5.75
N ARG A 83 8.28 0.89 -6.58
CA ARG A 83 8.39 0.79 -8.04
C ARG A 83 9.73 1.28 -8.57
N HIS A 84 10.21 2.43 -8.10
CA HIS A 84 11.49 2.98 -8.54
C HIS A 84 12.66 2.07 -8.14
N ALA A 85 12.63 1.50 -6.93
CA ALA A 85 13.66 0.57 -6.47
C ALA A 85 13.64 -0.71 -7.32
N HIS A 86 12.45 -1.22 -7.64
CA HIS A 86 12.28 -2.39 -8.51
C HIS A 86 12.83 -2.16 -9.92
N ASN A 87 12.46 -1.04 -10.55
CA ASN A 87 12.80 -0.79 -11.96
C ASN A 87 14.26 -0.39 -12.17
N HIS A 88 14.95 0.07 -11.13
CA HIS A 88 16.30 0.64 -11.25
C HIS A 88 17.33 -0.01 -10.32
N SER A 89 16.96 -1.08 -9.61
CA SER A 89 17.85 -1.80 -8.71
C SER A 89 17.62 -3.31 -8.78
N ILE A 90 18.61 -4.08 -8.31
CA ILE A 90 18.55 -5.53 -8.10
C ILE A 90 18.23 -5.81 -6.61
N GLN A 91 17.61 -4.84 -5.92
CA GLN A 91 17.26 -4.99 -4.52
C GLN A 91 16.01 -5.88 -4.40
N GLU A 92 16.05 -6.83 -3.48
CA GLU A 92 14.85 -7.49 -3.00
C GLU A 92 13.88 -6.42 -2.48
N VAL A 93 12.60 -6.55 -2.77
CA VAL A 93 11.55 -5.63 -2.31
C VAL A 93 10.58 -6.28 -1.31
N MET A 94 10.77 -7.57 -1.04
CA MET A 94 9.90 -8.38 -0.19
C MET A 94 10.69 -9.44 0.58
N GLU A 95 10.15 -9.88 1.71
CA GLU A 95 10.67 -11.02 2.46
C GLU A 95 9.54 -11.92 2.94
N ALA A 96 9.73 -13.25 2.87
CA ALA A 96 8.78 -14.20 3.45
C ALA A 96 8.87 -14.18 4.97
N LYS A 97 7.77 -13.83 5.66
CA LYS A 97 7.69 -13.85 7.12
C LYS A 97 6.79 -14.97 7.63
N PRO A 98 7.22 -15.73 8.65
CA PRO A 98 6.33 -16.66 9.34
C PRO A 98 5.23 -15.90 10.08
N ALA A 99 4.19 -16.64 10.48
CA ALA A 99 3.17 -16.10 11.36
C ALA A 99 3.80 -15.62 12.68
N SER A 100 3.34 -14.48 13.19
CA SER A 100 3.84 -13.90 14.43
C SER A 100 2.75 -13.14 15.17
N LYS A 101 2.88 -13.08 16.49
CA LYS A 101 2.03 -12.27 17.37
C LYS A 101 2.91 -11.22 18.04
N SER A 102 2.54 -9.95 17.92
CA SER A 102 3.20 -8.85 18.62
C SER A 102 2.31 -8.35 19.75
N ILE A 103 2.89 -8.11 20.91
CA ILE A 103 2.21 -7.53 22.07
C ILE A 103 2.91 -6.23 22.40
N ASN A 104 2.21 -5.11 22.27
CA ASN A 104 2.72 -3.77 22.56
C ASN A 104 1.85 -3.12 23.63
N PHE A 105 2.35 -2.09 24.30
CA PHE A 105 1.49 -1.22 25.10
C PHE A 105 0.71 -0.27 24.18
N ALA A 106 -0.56 -0.07 24.51
CA ALA A 106 -1.42 0.85 23.79
C ALA A 106 -0.81 2.26 23.80
N GLY A 107 -0.78 2.91 22.64
CA GLY A 107 -0.22 4.25 22.49
C GLY A 107 1.32 4.31 22.41
N GLY A 108 2.03 3.18 22.48
CA GLY A 108 3.46 3.10 22.18
C GLY A 108 4.40 3.77 23.20
N LYS A 109 3.90 4.10 24.39
CA LYS A 109 4.65 4.82 25.44
C LYS A 109 5.11 3.89 26.58
N GLY A 110 5.58 2.69 26.26
CA GLY A 110 5.89 1.68 27.29
C GLY A 110 4.70 1.43 28.23
N GLY A 111 4.92 0.72 29.33
CA GLY A 111 3.88 0.49 30.32
C GLY A 111 4.29 -0.53 31.37
N TYR A 112 3.38 -0.76 32.32
CA TYR A 112 3.55 -1.67 33.42
C TYR A 112 2.77 -2.97 33.20
N ILE A 113 3.43 -4.12 33.38
CA ILE A 113 2.80 -5.43 33.44
C ILE A 113 2.84 -5.89 34.89
N LYS A 114 1.67 -6.08 35.50
CA LYS A 114 1.53 -6.69 36.83
C LYS A 114 1.51 -8.22 36.74
N SER A 115 0.81 -8.77 35.75
CA SER A 115 0.76 -10.22 35.51
C SER A 115 0.52 -10.51 34.02
N LEU A 116 1.20 -11.53 33.51
CA LEU A 116 1.02 -12.03 32.15
C LEU A 116 1.20 -13.56 32.16
N LYS A 117 0.17 -14.31 31.78
CA LYS A 117 0.23 -15.78 31.65
C LYS A 117 -0.08 -16.20 30.23
N PHE A 118 0.70 -17.15 29.74
CA PHE A 118 0.49 -17.82 28.46
C PHE A 118 0.12 -19.28 28.69
N GLU A 119 -0.90 -19.76 27.98
CA GLU A 119 -1.17 -21.18 27.83
C GLU A 119 -1.39 -21.49 26.35
N SER A 120 -0.70 -22.50 25.85
CA SER A 120 -0.80 -22.95 24.45
C SER A 120 -0.67 -21.81 23.42
N GLY A 121 0.23 -20.86 23.68
CA GLY A 121 0.50 -19.72 22.79
C GLY A 121 -0.50 -18.56 22.88
N ASN A 122 -1.49 -18.64 23.76
CA ASN A 122 -2.49 -17.60 23.99
C ASN A 122 -2.30 -16.93 25.34
N ILE A 123 -2.60 -15.63 25.43
CA ILE A 123 -2.65 -14.92 26.70
C ILE A 123 -3.91 -15.38 27.43
N THR A 124 -3.76 -16.09 28.54
CA THR A 124 -4.89 -16.54 29.39
C THR A 124 -5.15 -15.63 30.57
N HIS A 125 -4.16 -14.83 30.96
CA HIS A 125 -4.33 -13.82 32.01
C HIS A 125 -3.43 -12.62 31.72
N TYR A 126 -3.99 -11.43 31.83
CA TYR A 126 -3.25 -10.17 31.75
C TYR A 126 -3.75 -9.18 32.80
N GLU A 127 -2.81 -8.57 33.52
CA GLU A 127 -3.06 -7.46 34.43
C GLU A 127 -1.93 -6.42 34.25
N GLY A 128 -2.29 -5.17 34.00
CA GLY A 128 -1.34 -4.09 33.72
C GLY A 128 -1.96 -2.99 32.85
N ASP A 129 -1.10 -2.15 32.28
CA ASP A 129 -1.50 -1.09 31.37
C ASP A 129 -2.08 -1.65 30.05
N PRO A 130 -3.00 -0.95 29.36
CA PRO A 130 -3.64 -1.51 28.17
C PRO A 130 -2.64 -1.99 27.10
N LEU A 131 -2.87 -3.20 26.56
CA LEU A 131 -2.06 -3.80 25.49
C LEU A 131 -2.75 -3.69 24.12
N GLU A 132 -1.95 -3.58 23.08
CA GLU A 132 -2.30 -3.80 21.67
C GLU A 132 -1.66 -5.11 21.21
N VAL A 133 -2.49 -6.13 21.01
CA VAL A 133 -2.07 -7.44 20.49
C VAL A 133 -2.33 -7.47 18.99
N ILE A 134 -1.29 -7.73 18.20
CA ILE A 134 -1.35 -7.75 16.74
C ILE A 134 -0.94 -9.14 16.26
N ASP A 135 -1.91 -9.87 15.73
CA ASP A 135 -1.69 -11.13 15.03
C ASP A 135 -1.35 -10.89 13.57
N ARG A 136 -0.28 -11.54 13.10
CA ARG A 136 0.13 -11.50 11.70
C ARG A 136 0.25 -12.92 11.17
N PRO A 137 -0.50 -13.29 10.12
CA PRO A 137 -0.31 -14.58 9.48
C PRO A 137 1.04 -14.65 8.75
N LYS A 138 1.36 -15.85 8.25
CA LYS A 138 2.43 -16.03 7.26
C LYS A 138 2.11 -15.14 6.07
N ARG A 139 3.10 -14.38 5.60
CA ARG A 139 2.91 -13.36 4.56
C ARG A 139 4.22 -13.02 3.87
N TYR A 140 4.11 -12.39 2.72
CA TYR A 140 5.23 -11.71 2.07
C TYR A 140 5.22 -10.24 2.48
N ALA A 141 6.15 -9.87 3.35
CA ALA A 141 6.25 -8.54 3.91
C ALA A 141 7.02 -7.61 2.95
N ALA A 142 6.52 -6.40 2.78
CA ALA A 142 7.23 -5.33 2.11
C ALA A 142 8.45 -4.92 2.95
N ILE A 143 9.60 -4.68 2.32
CA ILE A 143 10.83 -4.28 3.04
C ILE A 143 11.19 -2.81 2.79
N LYS A 144 12.14 -2.27 3.55
CA LYS A 144 12.65 -0.91 3.29
C LYS A 144 13.34 -0.86 1.93
N VAL A 145 13.05 0.18 1.15
CA VAL A 145 13.65 0.37 -0.19
C VAL A 145 14.56 1.60 -0.21
N LYS A 146 15.65 1.55 -0.98
CA LYS A 146 16.58 2.67 -1.14
C LYS A 146 16.49 3.27 -2.54
N ASN A 147 16.13 4.56 -2.63
CA ASN A 147 16.19 5.34 -3.86
C ASN A 147 16.94 6.64 -3.63
N GLU A 148 17.80 7.03 -4.57
CA GLU A 148 18.54 8.30 -4.54
C GLU A 148 19.25 8.54 -3.19
N GLY A 149 19.82 7.48 -2.61
CA GLY A 149 20.51 7.56 -1.30
C GLY A 149 19.60 7.57 -0.07
N LYS A 150 18.27 7.67 -0.23
CA LYS A 150 17.30 7.74 0.86
C LYS A 150 16.56 6.42 1.06
N TRP A 151 16.38 6.04 2.32
CA TRP A 151 15.58 4.88 2.73
C TRP A 151 14.10 5.26 2.89
N TYR A 152 13.23 4.38 2.42
CA TYR A 152 11.79 4.47 2.58
C TYR A 152 11.29 3.19 3.24
N ASN A 153 10.72 3.33 4.43
CA ASN A 153 10.15 2.21 5.17
C ASN A 153 8.75 1.86 4.64
N PRO A 154 8.30 0.61 4.80
CA PRO A 154 6.90 0.24 4.67
C PRO A 154 5.98 1.18 5.48
N PRO A 155 4.73 1.37 5.05
CA PRO A 155 3.86 2.37 5.65
C PRO A 155 3.45 2.02 7.07
N ALA A 156 3.56 3.01 7.97
CA ALA A 156 2.95 2.98 9.30
C ALA A 156 1.64 3.79 9.36
N SER A 157 1.29 4.46 8.27
CA SER A 157 0.04 5.22 8.13
C SER A 157 -0.42 5.29 6.67
N HIS A 158 -1.73 5.52 6.50
CA HIS A 158 -2.35 5.83 5.22
C HIS A 158 -3.58 6.70 5.45
N LEU A 159 -3.67 7.84 4.74
CA LEU A 159 -4.76 8.82 4.83
C LEU A 159 -5.05 9.24 6.29
N ASP A 160 -3.99 9.65 6.99
CA ASP A 160 -4.00 10.08 8.40
C ASP A 160 -4.47 9.03 9.42
N LYS A 161 -4.60 7.77 8.99
CA LYS A 161 -4.92 6.62 9.86
C LYS A 161 -3.69 5.74 10.06
N LYS A 162 -3.59 5.11 11.23
CA LYS A 162 -2.56 4.11 11.52
C LYS A 162 -2.71 2.93 10.55
N PHE A 163 -1.60 2.48 9.98
CA PHE A 163 -1.53 1.31 9.11
C PHE A 163 -0.66 0.26 9.79
N ILE A 164 -1.24 -0.91 10.09
CA ILE A 164 -0.64 -1.89 11.02
C ILE A 164 0.01 -3.08 10.28
N SER A 165 -0.28 -3.23 8.98
CA SER A 165 0.26 -4.32 8.18
C SER A 165 1.58 -3.95 7.49
N ASP A 166 2.51 -4.89 7.49
CA ASP A 166 3.69 -4.89 6.62
C ASP A 166 3.53 -5.86 5.43
N SER A 167 2.39 -6.55 5.31
CA SER A 167 2.07 -7.40 4.16
C SER A 167 2.02 -6.56 2.90
N ALA A 168 2.75 -6.94 1.87
CA ALA A 168 2.69 -6.23 0.61
C ALA A 168 1.33 -6.37 -0.08
N LEU A 169 0.62 -7.48 0.14
CA LEU A 169 -0.75 -7.65 -0.32
C LEU A 169 -1.67 -6.60 0.32
N ASP A 170 -1.60 -6.39 1.62
CA ASP A 170 -2.43 -5.40 2.31
C ASP A 170 -2.09 -3.98 1.86
N ILE A 171 -0.80 -3.70 1.62
CA ILE A 171 -0.32 -2.44 1.06
C ILE A 171 -0.86 -2.24 -0.37
N ALA A 172 -0.89 -3.31 -1.19
CA ALA A 172 -1.46 -3.28 -2.53
C ALA A 172 -2.96 -2.98 -2.50
N ILE A 173 -3.72 -3.69 -1.66
CA ILE A 173 -5.17 -3.51 -1.51
C ILE A 173 -5.51 -2.07 -1.08
N ALA A 174 -4.80 -1.53 -0.08
CA ALA A 174 -5.03 -0.16 0.37
C ALA A 174 -4.65 0.88 -0.71
N GLY A 175 -3.55 0.64 -1.45
CA GLY A 175 -3.18 1.46 -2.59
C GLY A 175 -4.21 1.42 -3.72
N LEU A 176 -4.72 0.24 -4.05
CA LEU A 176 -5.75 0.04 -5.07
C LEU A 176 -7.02 0.83 -4.70
N ALA A 177 -7.49 0.72 -3.45
CA ALA A 177 -8.66 1.46 -2.97
C ALA A 177 -8.50 2.98 -3.15
N PHE A 178 -7.30 3.52 -2.91
CA PHE A 178 -7.00 4.92 -3.20
C PHE A 178 -7.14 5.24 -4.70
N TYR A 179 -6.57 4.42 -5.59
CA TYR A 179 -6.63 4.65 -7.04
C TYR A 179 -8.03 4.45 -7.63
N GLU A 180 -8.84 3.56 -7.06
CA GLU A 180 -10.27 3.43 -7.38
C GLU A 180 -11.03 4.70 -7.00
N CYS A 181 -10.85 5.19 -5.77
CA CYS A 181 -11.49 6.43 -5.35
C CYS A 181 -11.04 7.61 -6.22
N TYR A 182 -9.74 7.71 -6.50
CA TYR A 182 -9.17 8.73 -7.38
C TYR A 182 -9.78 8.68 -8.78
N ILE A 183 -9.85 7.49 -9.41
CA ILE A 183 -10.41 7.39 -10.77
C ILE A 183 -11.87 7.80 -10.79
N SER A 184 -12.67 7.36 -9.81
CA SER A 184 -14.09 7.72 -9.71
C SER A 184 -14.29 9.22 -9.57
N GLN A 185 -13.47 9.90 -8.75
CA GLN A 185 -13.56 11.35 -8.60
C GLN A 185 -13.15 12.08 -9.90
N VAL A 186 -12.17 11.58 -10.65
CA VAL A 186 -11.82 12.19 -11.95
C VAL A 186 -13.00 12.08 -12.91
N GLU A 187 -13.64 10.92 -12.96
CA GLU A 187 -14.82 10.72 -13.82
C GLU A 187 -15.95 11.67 -13.45
N GLU A 188 -16.27 11.75 -12.16
CA GLU A 188 -17.32 12.61 -11.65
C GLU A 188 -17.07 14.10 -11.96
N GLN A 189 -15.83 14.56 -11.82
CA GLN A 189 -15.49 15.97 -11.96
C GLN A 189 -15.27 16.41 -13.42
N PHE A 190 -14.83 15.50 -14.30
CA PHE A 190 -14.37 15.87 -15.63
C PHE A 190 -15.03 15.11 -16.78
N PHE A 191 -15.81 14.06 -16.53
CA PHE A 191 -16.39 13.19 -17.57
C PHE A 191 -17.87 12.83 -17.34
N ASN A 192 -18.50 13.28 -16.25
CA ASN A 192 -19.95 13.23 -16.10
C ASN A 192 -20.58 14.36 -16.94
N GLU A 193 -20.96 14.03 -18.18
CA GLU A 193 -21.90 14.77 -19.02
C GLU A 193 -23.06 13.82 -19.40
#